data_AF-A0A1M2V6R3-F1
#
_entry.id   AF-A0A1M2V6R3-F1
#
_cell.length_a   1.000
_cell.length_b   1.000
_cell.length_c   1.000
_cell.angle_alpha   90.00
_cell.angle_beta   90.00
_cell.angle_gamma   90.00
#
_symmetry.space_group_name_H-M   'P 1'
#
loop_
_entity.id
_entity.type
_entity.pdbx_description
1 polymer ?
#
loop_
_entity_poly.entity_id
_entity_poly.type
_entity_poly.pdbx_seq_one_letter_code
_entity_poly.pdbx_strand_id
1 'polypeptide(L)'
;MSRVLVQPTPLLTPYFPKYSDERDDSLRALLSGEEVSALFGGSTPYLQADEEWPCCKTCGHTLIPYLQINLSSERTPQEFRQYLPPLDPKGTTLFQIFICAEETDSGSCFEAWVMQVEEGESWIVRRVRVDADATGLGASAAHDEARATLEEEDQFIPERVIAEWTAGNPETEHWEAAGSSADFDEAFYEAHKPADGLKLLGYGVRGTVLWVSVPRVTTGRTSTGGVSYN
;
A
#
# COMPACT_ATOMS: atom_id res chain seq x y z
N MET A 1 44.09 13.74 -10.53
CA MET A 1 43.18 13.60 -9.38
C MET A 1 41.79 14.02 -9.85
N SER A 2 40.94 13.07 -10.19
CA SER A 2 39.56 13.36 -10.59
C SER A 2 38.76 13.67 -9.32
N ARG A 3 38.27 14.92 -9.18
CA ARG A 3 37.27 15.25 -8.16
C ARG A 3 35.99 14.52 -8.55
N VAL A 4 35.58 13.57 -7.74
CA VAL A 4 34.22 13.02 -7.80
C VAL A 4 33.30 14.17 -7.42
N LEU A 5 32.55 14.68 -8.39
CA LEU A 5 31.44 15.59 -8.11
C LEU A 5 30.36 14.75 -7.46
N VAL A 6 30.22 14.86 -6.14
CA VAL A 6 29.04 14.35 -5.44
C VAL A 6 27.88 15.22 -5.91
N GLN A 7 27.02 14.70 -6.77
CA GLN A 7 25.77 15.38 -7.10
C GLN A 7 24.89 15.31 -5.85
N PRO A 8 24.33 16.44 -5.37
CA PRO A 8 23.34 16.41 -4.31
C PRO A 8 22.17 15.54 -4.77
N THR A 9 21.76 14.61 -3.92
CA THR A 9 20.52 13.86 -4.15
C THR A 9 19.37 14.84 -4.31
N PRO A 10 18.59 14.78 -5.40
CA PRO A 10 17.53 15.74 -5.66
C PRO A 10 16.45 15.61 -4.58
N LEU A 11 15.92 16.75 -4.12
CA LEU A 11 14.75 16.74 -3.26
C LEU A 11 13.55 16.17 -4.03
N LEU A 12 12.79 15.30 -3.37
CA LEU A 12 11.57 14.72 -3.93
C LEU A 12 10.35 15.26 -3.17
N THR A 13 9.35 15.75 -3.90
CA THR A 13 8.08 16.15 -3.29
C THR A 13 7.22 14.89 -3.06
N PRO A 14 6.96 14.50 -1.79
CA PRO A 14 6.04 13.42 -1.49
C PRO A 14 4.58 13.88 -1.65
N TYR A 15 3.67 12.94 -1.85
CA TYR A 15 2.23 13.17 -1.86
C TYR A 15 1.54 12.30 -0.82
N PHE A 16 0.88 12.94 0.14
CA PHE A 16 0.21 12.28 1.27
C PHE A 16 -1.27 12.06 0.98
N PRO A 17 -1.86 10.94 1.44
CA PRO A 17 -3.26 10.66 1.21
C PRO A 17 -4.16 11.62 1.98
N LYS A 18 -5.20 12.12 1.33
CA LYS A 18 -6.35 12.73 1.98
C LYS A 18 -7.49 11.73 1.98
N TYR A 19 -7.75 11.18 3.15
CA TYR A 19 -8.80 10.18 3.34
C TYR A 19 -10.19 10.81 3.25
N SER A 20 -11.14 10.07 2.71
CA SER A 20 -12.58 10.35 2.82
C SER A 20 -13.24 9.41 3.80
N ASP A 21 -14.51 9.71 4.13
CA ASP A 21 -15.36 8.79 4.88
C ASP A 21 -15.54 7.45 4.14
N GLU A 22 -15.90 6.42 4.90
CA GLU A 22 -16.22 5.09 4.39
C GLU A 22 -17.40 5.14 3.40
N ARG A 23 -17.40 4.24 2.41
CA ARG A 23 -18.42 4.19 1.36
C ARG A 23 -18.84 2.74 1.11
N ASP A 24 -20.11 2.55 0.78
CA ASP A 24 -20.67 1.21 0.55
C ASP A 24 -20.10 0.51 -0.71
N ASP A 25 -19.54 1.26 -1.67
CA ASP A 25 -18.99 0.72 -2.92
C ASP A 25 -17.72 1.46 -3.35
N SER A 26 -16.70 1.35 -2.51
CA SER A 26 -15.38 1.96 -2.71
C SER A 26 -14.72 1.54 -4.02
N LEU A 27 -14.87 0.28 -4.45
CA LEU A 27 -14.27 -0.22 -5.69
C LEU A 27 -14.88 0.45 -6.93
N ARG A 28 -16.21 0.55 -7.01
CA ARG A 28 -16.85 1.25 -8.13
C ARG A 28 -16.48 2.73 -8.15
N ALA A 29 -16.39 3.37 -6.99
CA ALA A 29 -15.94 4.76 -6.87
C ALA A 29 -14.48 4.93 -7.30
N LEU A 30 -13.60 3.99 -6.96
CA LEU A 30 -12.22 3.96 -7.45
C LEU A 30 -12.19 3.86 -8.98
N LEU A 31 -13.02 3.00 -9.57
CA LEU A 31 -13.04 2.77 -11.01
C LEU A 31 -13.57 3.95 -11.83
N SER A 32 -14.53 4.72 -11.30
CA SER A 32 -14.98 5.96 -11.94
C SER A 32 -13.91 7.04 -11.90
N GLY A 33 -13.10 7.08 -10.85
CA GLY A 33 -12.01 8.04 -10.67
C GLY A 33 -12.47 9.48 -10.41
N GLU A 34 -13.77 9.72 -10.26
CA GLU A 34 -14.36 11.06 -10.08
C GLU A 34 -14.11 11.63 -8.68
N GLU A 35 -14.16 10.78 -7.66
CA GLU A 35 -14.08 11.16 -6.25
C GLU A 35 -13.03 10.38 -5.45
N VAL A 36 -12.62 9.21 -5.95
CA VAL A 36 -11.65 8.33 -5.29
C VAL A 36 -10.44 8.15 -6.20
N SER A 37 -9.27 8.41 -5.65
CA SER A 37 -7.98 8.21 -6.32
C SER A 37 -7.38 6.84 -6.00
N ALA A 38 -7.52 6.37 -4.77
CA ALA A 38 -6.95 5.11 -4.33
C ALA A 38 -7.72 4.47 -3.17
N LEU A 39 -7.50 3.16 -2.98
CA LEU A 39 -7.93 2.38 -1.83
C LEU A 39 -6.71 1.77 -1.17
N PHE A 40 -6.60 1.91 0.14
CA PHE A 40 -5.59 1.26 0.97
C PHE A 40 -6.25 0.15 1.79
N GLY A 41 -5.68 -1.06 1.75
CA GLY A 41 -6.31 -2.24 2.36
C GLY A 41 -7.63 -2.65 1.69
N GLY A 42 -8.55 -3.20 2.49
CA GLY A 42 -9.86 -3.71 2.08
C GLY A 42 -9.84 -5.18 1.67
N SER A 43 -11.03 -5.76 1.44
CA SER A 43 -11.19 -7.16 1.02
C SER A 43 -11.64 -7.32 -0.44
N THR A 44 -11.80 -6.21 -1.17
CA THR A 44 -12.39 -6.19 -2.51
C THR A 44 -11.43 -5.59 -3.55
N PRO A 45 -10.30 -6.27 -3.85
CA PRO A 45 -9.47 -5.88 -4.96
C PRO A 45 -10.19 -6.02 -6.30
N TYR A 46 -9.83 -5.19 -7.26
CA TYR A 46 -10.17 -5.49 -8.66
C TYR A 46 -9.36 -6.71 -9.13
N LEU A 47 -10.07 -7.78 -9.48
CA LEU A 47 -9.56 -8.97 -10.17
C LEU A 47 -10.45 -9.23 -11.39
N GLN A 48 -9.88 -9.68 -12.51
CA GLN A 48 -10.70 -10.12 -13.64
C GLN A 48 -11.38 -11.45 -13.30
N ALA A 49 -12.58 -11.71 -13.84
CA ALA A 49 -13.39 -12.85 -13.44
C ALA A 49 -12.72 -14.22 -13.69
N ASP A 50 -11.86 -14.33 -14.68
CA ASP A 50 -11.07 -15.52 -15.03
C ASP A 50 -9.68 -15.54 -14.39
N GLU A 51 -9.34 -14.50 -13.63
CA GLU A 51 -8.06 -14.36 -12.96
C GLU A 51 -8.06 -15.12 -11.63
N GLU A 52 -6.96 -15.78 -11.29
CA GLU A 52 -6.78 -16.36 -9.95
C GLU A 52 -6.44 -15.28 -8.93
N TRP A 53 -6.79 -15.51 -7.67
CA TRP A 53 -6.32 -14.65 -6.59
C TRP A 53 -4.79 -14.77 -6.46
N PRO A 54 -4.04 -13.66 -6.36
CA PRO A 54 -2.59 -13.73 -6.35
C PRO A 54 -2.03 -14.41 -5.09
N CYS A 55 -1.06 -15.32 -5.26
CA CYS A 55 -0.37 -16.00 -4.16
C CYS A 55 1.08 -15.54 -4.00
N CYS A 56 1.58 -15.63 -2.77
CA CYS A 56 2.95 -15.38 -2.38
C CYS A 56 3.88 -16.42 -2.99
N LYS A 57 4.94 -15.99 -3.69
CA LYS A 57 5.90 -16.93 -4.26
C LYS A 57 6.89 -17.48 -3.23
N THR A 58 6.98 -16.84 -2.07
CA THR A 58 7.82 -17.29 -0.95
C THR A 58 7.18 -18.46 -0.20
N CYS A 59 5.92 -18.31 0.24
CA CYS A 59 5.26 -19.29 1.11
C CYS A 59 4.00 -19.96 0.51
N GLY A 60 3.54 -19.52 -0.67
CA GLY A 60 2.36 -20.07 -1.34
C GLY A 60 1.00 -19.55 -0.85
N HIS A 61 0.95 -18.79 0.25
CA HIS A 61 -0.29 -18.24 0.80
C HIS A 61 -0.86 -17.11 -0.06
N THR A 62 -2.17 -16.94 0.02
CA THR A 62 -2.93 -15.89 -0.65
C THR A 62 -2.42 -14.49 -0.23
N LEU A 63 -2.18 -13.60 -1.20
CA LEU A 63 -1.78 -12.22 -0.90
C LEU A 63 -2.99 -11.35 -0.60
N ILE A 64 -2.86 -10.43 0.35
CA ILE A 64 -3.89 -9.42 0.63
C ILE A 64 -3.67 -8.17 -0.22
N PRO A 65 -4.72 -7.42 -0.59
CA PRO A 65 -4.57 -6.13 -1.22
C PRO A 65 -4.00 -5.12 -0.23
N TYR A 66 -2.96 -4.40 -0.66
CA TYR A 66 -2.32 -3.36 0.14
C TYR A 66 -2.70 -1.96 -0.35
N LEU A 67 -2.63 -1.73 -1.66
CA LEU A 67 -2.93 -0.44 -2.28
C LEU A 67 -3.44 -0.61 -3.70
N GLN A 68 -4.49 0.12 -4.07
CA GLN A 68 -5.02 0.17 -5.43
C GLN A 68 -5.20 1.63 -5.83
N ILE A 69 -4.51 2.09 -6.88
CA ILE A 69 -4.52 3.49 -7.34
C ILE A 69 -5.12 3.56 -8.73
N ASN A 70 -6.09 4.44 -8.94
CA ASN A 70 -6.59 4.76 -10.27
C ASN A 70 -5.63 5.75 -10.96
N LEU A 71 -4.82 5.25 -11.88
CA LEU A 71 -3.90 6.07 -12.68
C LEU A 71 -4.62 6.93 -13.72
N SER A 72 -5.83 6.57 -14.13
CA SER A 72 -6.64 7.37 -15.05
C SER A 72 -7.30 8.59 -14.38
N SER A 73 -7.37 8.62 -13.04
CA SER A 73 -7.96 9.75 -12.30
C SER A 73 -7.03 10.97 -12.29
N GLU A 74 -7.60 12.16 -12.47
CA GLU A 74 -6.90 13.44 -12.29
C GLU A 74 -6.55 13.74 -10.83
N ARG A 75 -7.18 13.02 -9.88
CA ARG A 75 -6.87 13.12 -8.45
C ARG A 75 -5.57 12.42 -8.07
N THR A 76 -5.05 11.55 -8.95
CA THR A 76 -3.74 10.93 -8.80
C THR A 76 -2.66 11.88 -9.35
N PRO A 77 -1.64 12.26 -8.56
CA PRO A 77 -0.62 13.23 -8.95
C PRO A 77 -0.02 12.96 -10.34
N GLN A 78 0.04 13.99 -11.18
CA GLN A 78 0.59 13.86 -12.53
C GLN A 78 2.06 13.41 -12.50
N GLU A 79 2.80 13.89 -11.50
CA GLU A 79 4.20 13.58 -11.26
C GLU A 79 4.42 12.11 -10.91
N PHE A 80 3.44 11.45 -10.28
CA PHE A 80 3.49 10.01 -10.06
C PHE A 80 3.19 9.26 -11.36
N ARG A 81 2.16 9.70 -12.09
CA ARG A 81 1.71 9.05 -13.33
C ARG A 81 2.78 9.05 -14.44
N GLN A 82 3.64 10.07 -14.51
CA GLN A 82 4.73 10.15 -15.50
C GLN A 82 5.85 9.11 -15.29
N TYR A 83 6.00 8.55 -14.09
CA TYR A 83 6.99 7.49 -13.83
C TYR A 83 6.50 6.12 -14.34
N LEU A 84 5.24 6.04 -14.72
CA LEU A 84 4.63 4.82 -15.26
C LEU A 84 4.51 4.95 -16.79
N PRO A 85 4.57 3.84 -17.54
CA PRO A 85 4.44 3.88 -18.99
C PRO A 85 3.11 4.54 -19.42
N PRO A 86 3.04 5.10 -20.64
CA PRO A 86 1.88 5.88 -21.11
C PRO A 86 0.54 5.18 -20.80
N LEU A 87 -0.37 5.95 -20.23
CA LEU A 87 -1.73 5.49 -19.93
C LEU A 87 -2.55 5.53 -21.22
N ASP A 88 -3.35 4.50 -21.44
CA ASP A 88 -4.32 4.52 -22.54
C ASP A 88 -5.46 5.47 -22.17
N PRO A 89 -5.86 6.39 -23.06
CA PRO A 89 -6.97 7.31 -22.80
C PRO A 89 -8.34 6.64 -22.71
N LYS A 90 -8.48 5.34 -23.06
CA LYS A 90 -9.74 4.59 -23.01
C LYS A 90 -9.76 3.62 -21.83
N GLY A 91 -10.78 3.77 -20.98
CA GLY A 91 -11.00 2.92 -19.81
C GLY A 91 -10.20 3.38 -18.59
N THR A 92 -10.20 2.54 -17.55
CA THR A 92 -9.54 2.84 -16.28
C THR A 92 -8.29 1.99 -16.13
N THR A 93 -7.17 2.60 -15.75
CA THR A 93 -5.94 1.86 -15.43
C THR A 93 -5.71 1.88 -13.93
N LEU A 94 -5.62 0.70 -13.32
CA LEU A 94 -5.29 0.54 -11.92
C LEU A 94 -3.81 0.16 -11.76
N PHE A 95 -3.15 0.74 -10.76
CA PHE A 95 -1.89 0.26 -10.20
C PHE A 95 -2.20 -0.44 -8.88
N GLN A 96 -1.83 -1.70 -8.75
CA GLN A 96 -2.19 -2.52 -7.59
C GLN A 96 -0.93 -3.10 -6.93
N ILE A 97 -0.97 -3.12 -5.60
CA ILE A 97 0.03 -3.72 -4.72
C ILE A 97 -0.67 -4.75 -3.85
N PHE A 98 -0.14 -5.96 -3.85
CA PHE A 98 -0.54 -7.06 -2.96
C PHE A 98 0.67 -7.47 -2.11
N ILE A 99 0.44 -7.83 -0.85
CA ILE A 99 1.49 -8.26 0.09
C ILE A 99 1.09 -9.54 0.81
N CYS A 100 2.08 -10.28 1.28
CA CYS A 100 1.84 -11.48 2.09
C CYS A 100 1.74 -11.11 3.57
N ALA A 101 0.57 -11.32 4.15
CA ALA A 101 0.29 -11.08 5.57
C ALA A 101 0.48 -12.31 6.46
N GLU A 102 0.89 -13.45 5.87
CA GLU A 102 1.12 -14.69 6.61
C GLU A 102 2.12 -14.46 7.75
N GLU A 103 1.75 -14.88 8.96
CA GLU A 103 2.59 -14.71 10.15
C GLU A 103 3.80 -15.66 10.12
N THR A 104 4.94 -15.13 10.53
CA THR A 104 6.22 -15.85 10.67
C THR A 104 6.81 -15.52 12.03
N ASP A 105 7.91 -16.19 12.39
CA ASP A 105 8.66 -15.88 13.63
C ASP A 105 9.21 -14.44 13.67
N SER A 106 9.26 -13.73 12.53
CA SER A 106 9.83 -12.38 12.39
C SER A 106 8.79 -11.30 12.04
N GLY A 107 7.50 -11.56 12.24
CA GLY A 107 6.41 -10.69 11.79
C GLY A 107 5.70 -11.29 10.59
N SER A 108 5.15 -10.49 9.69
CA SER A 108 4.58 -11.01 8.44
C SER A 108 5.66 -11.45 7.44
N CYS A 109 5.33 -12.36 6.53
CA CYS A 109 6.23 -12.79 5.46
C CYS A 109 6.70 -11.62 4.57
N PHE A 110 5.86 -10.59 4.38
CA PHE A 110 6.28 -9.35 3.72
C PHE A 110 7.31 -8.57 4.54
N GLU A 111 7.12 -8.41 5.85
CA GLU A 111 8.09 -7.73 6.72
C GLU A 111 9.42 -8.49 6.78
N ALA A 112 9.39 -9.81 6.92
CA ALA A 112 10.59 -10.64 6.91
C ALA A 112 11.38 -10.46 5.60
N TRP A 113 10.70 -10.38 4.46
CA TRP A 113 11.31 -10.08 3.17
C TRP A 113 11.90 -8.65 3.11
N VAL A 114 11.16 -7.63 3.55
CA VAL A 114 11.65 -6.23 3.59
C VAL A 114 12.91 -6.11 4.44
N MET A 115 12.95 -6.86 5.56
CA MET A 115 14.08 -6.91 6.48
C MET A 115 15.22 -7.83 6.03
N GLN A 116 15.11 -8.44 4.84
CA GLN A 116 16.08 -9.38 4.27
C GLN A 116 16.36 -10.59 5.18
N VAL A 117 15.38 -10.97 6.00
CA VAL A 117 15.41 -12.18 6.82
C VAL A 117 15.06 -13.41 5.96
N GLU A 118 14.16 -13.23 4.99
CA GLU A 118 13.77 -14.26 4.02
C GLU A 118 14.07 -13.82 2.59
N GLU A 119 14.62 -14.74 1.78
CA GLU A 119 14.70 -14.58 0.33
C GLU A 119 13.37 -14.93 -0.32
N GLY A 120 13.00 -14.21 -1.39
CA GLY A 120 11.79 -14.54 -2.15
C GLY A 120 11.10 -13.32 -2.75
N GLU A 121 9.80 -13.47 -3.01
CA GLU A 121 8.91 -12.43 -3.53
C GLU A 121 7.58 -12.48 -2.74
N SER A 122 7.55 -11.76 -1.62
CA SER A 122 6.42 -11.70 -0.69
C SER A 122 5.39 -10.60 -1.02
N TRP A 123 5.41 -10.11 -2.27
CA TRP A 123 4.53 -9.07 -2.77
C TRP A 123 4.40 -9.15 -4.30
N ILE A 124 3.35 -8.52 -4.82
CA ILE A 124 3.14 -8.34 -6.26
C ILE A 124 2.77 -6.88 -6.51
N VAL A 125 3.44 -6.24 -7.47
CA VAL A 125 2.96 -5.00 -8.09
C VAL A 125 2.60 -5.26 -9.53
N ARG A 126 1.48 -4.69 -9.93
CA ARG A 126 1.00 -4.80 -11.29
C ARG A 126 0.21 -3.57 -11.71
N ARG A 127 0.00 -3.51 -13.01
CA ARG A 127 -0.88 -2.55 -13.65
C ARG A 127 -1.97 -3.32 -14.40
N VAL A 128 -3.22 -3.01 -14.13
CA VAL A 128 -4.38 -3.69 -14.72
C VAL A 128 -5.22 -2.67 -15.47
N ARG A 129 -5.66 -3.05 -16.67
CA ARG A 129 -6.61 -2.27 -17.45
C ARG A 129 -8.01 -2.78 -17.16
N VAL A 130 -8.93 -1.84 -16.95
CA VAL A 130 -10.35 -2.08 -16.74
C VAL A 130 -11.11 -1.45 -17.91
N ASP A 131 -11.87 -2.27 -18.61
CA ASP A 131 -12.67 -1.81 -19.74
C ASP A 131 -13.79 -0.87 -19.28
N ALA A 132 -14.18 0.05 -20.17
CA ALA A 132 -15.05 1.19 -19.83
C ALA A 132 -16.48 0.79 -19.42
N ASP A 133 -16.91 -0.42 -19.80
CA ASP A 133 -18.20 -0.99 -19.42
C ASP A 133 -18.13 -1.81 -18.11
N ALA A 134 -16.93 -2.00 -17.56
CA ALA A 134 -16.64 -2.75 -16.34
C ALA A 134 -17.36 -4.11 -16.27
N THR A 135 -17.62 -4.73 -17.43
CA THR A 135 -18.43 -5.95 -17.56
C THR A 135 -17.81 -7.20 -16.92
N GLY A 136 -16.61 -7.08 -16.36
CA GLY A 136 -15.92 -8.08 -15.56
C GLY A 136 -15.91 -7.83 -14.05
N LEU A 137 -16.66 -6.85 -13.52
CA LEU A 137 -16.89 -6.70 -12.08
C LEU A 137 -17.80 -7.83 -11.57
N GLY A 138 -17.22 -8.99 -11.37
CA GLY A 138 -17.90 -10.14 -10.77
C GLY A 138 -16.89 -11.00 -10.07
N ALA A 139 -17.03 -11.15 -8.75
CA ALA A 139 -16.26 -12.14 -8.01
C ALA A 139 -16.58 -13.52 -8.59
N SER A 140 -15.55 -14.24 -9.02
CA SER A 140 -15.70 -15.65 -9.31
C SER A 140 -15.92 -16.40 -8.00
N ALA A 141 -16.48 -17.62 -8.06
CA ALA A 141 -16.61 -18.47 -6.87
C ALA A 141 -15.24 -18.70 -6.18
N ALA A 142 -14.16 -18.75 -6.97
CA ALA A 142 -12.79 -18.87 -6.45
C ALA A 142 -12.34 -17.60 -5.71
N HIS A 143 -12.74 -16.41 -6.16
CA HIS A 143 -12.46 -15.16 -5.44
C HIS A 143 -13.21 -15.11 -4.11
N ASP A 144 -14.47 -15.55 -4.10
CA ASP A 144 -15.28 -15.59 -2.88
C ASP A 144 -14.68 -16.55 -1.84
N GLU A 145 -14.20 -17.72 -2.27
CA GLU A 145 -13.53 -18.69 -1.41
C GLU A 145 -12.20 -18.16 -0.85
N ALA A 146 -11.36 -17.58 -1.69
CA ALA A 146 -10.09 -16.99 -1.27
C ALA A 146 -10.31 -15.85 -0.27
N ARG A 147 -11.27 -14.96 -0.56
CA ARG A 147 -11.65 -13.87 0.34
C ARG A 147 -12.19 -14.38 1.67
N ALA A 148 -13.10 -15.35 1.66
CA ALA A 148 -13.66 -15.91 2.89
C ALA A 148 -12.58 -16.52 3.79
N THR A 149 -11.58 -17.17 3.20
CA THR A 149 -10.43 -17.71 3.94
C THR A 149 -9.64 -16.59 4.63
N LEU A 150 -9.29 -15.53 3.89
CA LEU A 150 -8.57 -14.37 4.43
C LEU A 150 -9.40 -13.61 5.51
N GLU A 151 -10.73 -13.57 5.38
CA GLU A 151 -11.63 -12.97 6.37
C GLU A 151 -11.68 -13.81 7.65
N GLU A 152 -11.70 -15.15 7.55
CA GLU A 152 -11.66 -16.05 8.71
C GLU A 152 -10.36 -15.90 9.51
N GLU A 153 -9.26 -15.64 8.82
CA GLU A 153 -7.93 -15.46 9.41
C GLU A 153 -7.65 -14.02 9.90
N ASP A 154 -8.60 -13.09 9.74
CA ASP A 154 -8.46 -11.66 10.11
C ASP A 154 -7.20 -11.01 9.50
N GLN A 155 -6.82 -11.42 8.28
CA GLN A 155 -5.59 -10.95 7.63
C GLN A 155 -5.75 -9.60 6.92
N PHE A 156 -6.98 -9.13 6.66
CA PHE A 156 -7.19 -7.91 5.90
C PHE A 156 -6.82 -6.65 6.69
N ILE A 157 -6.10 -5.75 6.02
CA ILE A 157 -5.93 -4.37 6.49
C ILE A 157 -7.27 -3.64 6.33
N PRO A 158 -7.76 -2.91 7.35
CA PRO A 158 -8.99 -2.13 7.23
C PRO A 158 -8.94 -1.18 6.04
N GLU A 159 -10.01 -1.16 5.25
CA GLU A 159 -10.09 -0.30 4.07
C GLU A 159 -10.01 1.19 4.48
N ARG A 160 -9.23 1.96 3.72
CA ARG A 160 -9.25 3.41 3.77
C ARG A 160 -9.36 3.97 2.36
N VAL A 161 -10.36 4.81 2.16
CA VAL A 161 -10.62 5.47 0.88
C VAL A 161 -9.79 6.74 0.78
N ILE A 162 -8.98 6.85 -0.25
CA ILE A 162 -8.14 8.02 -0.54
C ILE A 162 -8.80 8.80 -1.67
N ALA A 163 -9.38 9.95 -1.31
CA ALA A 163 -10.04 10.80 -2.29
C ALA A 163 -9.02 11.48 -3.20
N GLU A 164 -7.99 12.08 -2.62
CA GLU A 164 -6.95 12.83 -3.33
C GLU A 164 -5.62 12.77 -2.59
N TRP A 165 -4.58 13.31 -3.22
CA TRP A 165 -3.24 13.37 -2.64
C TRP A 165 -2.76 14.81 -2.50
N THR A 166 -2.15 15.12 -1.36
CA THR A 166 -1.65 16.46 -1.04
C THR A 166 -0.13 16.48 -1.10
N ALA A 167 0.43 17.39 -1.88
CA ALA A 167 1.88 17.59 -1.93
C ALA A 167 2.42 18.02 -0.56
N GLY A 168 3.48 17.36 -0.11
CA GLY A 168 4.19 17.68 1.12
C GLY A 168 5.39 18.60 0.90
N ASN A 169 6.16 18.78 1.97
CA ASN A 169 7.46 19.45 1.91
C ASN A 169 8.46 18.55 1.16
N PRO A 170 9.27 19.07 0.22
CA PRO A 170 10.29 18.27 -0.46
C PRO A 170 11.26 17.62 0.52
N GLU A 171 11.50 16.32 0.31
CA GLU A 171 12.26 15.45 1.20
C GLU A 171 13.64 15.12 0.62
N THR A 172 14.61 14.88 1.51
CA THR A 172 15.90 14.24 1.22
C THR A 172 15.92 12.80 1.73
N GLU A 173 16.90 12.01 1.32
CA GLU A 173 17.07 10.63 1.80
C GLU A 173 17.22 10.58 3.32
N HIS A 174 16.68 9.52 3.94
CA HIS A 174 16.97 9.29 5.35
C HIS A 174 18.47 9.07 5.53
N TRP A 175 19.05 9.61 6.62
CA TRP A 175 20.49 9.58 6.86
C TRP A 175 21.08 8.15 6.87
N GLU A 176 20.30 7.15 7.26
CA GLU A 176 20.69 5.74 7.21
C GLU A 176 20.95 5.23 5.78
N ALA A 177 20.28 5.81 4.78
CA ALA A 177 20.46 5.47 3.37
C ALA A 177 21.61 6.23 2.71
N ALA A 178 22.02 7.37 3.27
CA ALA A 178 22.98 8.29 2.65
C ALA A 178 24.45 7.78 2.64
N GLY A 179 24.73 6.63 3.27
CA GLY A 179 26.08 6.10 3.39
C GLY A 179 26.95 6.94 4.33
N SER A 180 27.88 6.31 5.05
CA SER A 180 28.66 6.96 6.12
C SER A 180 29.78 7.89 5.60
N SER A 181 29.55 8.70 4.56
CA SER A 181 30.56 9.64 4.05
C SER A 181 30.25 11.08 4.44
N ALA A 182 31.26 11.71 5.03
CA ALA A 182 31.27 13.04 5.60
C ALA A 182 30.73 14.13 4.67
N ASP A 183 29.64 14.75 5.11
CA ASP A 183 29.27 16.18 5.06
C ASP A 183 27.75 16.27 5.34
N PHE A 184 27.30 15.70 6.45
CA PHE A 184 25.90 15.73 6.87
C PHE A 184 25.57 17.15 7.35
N ASP A 185 24.81 17.88 6.54
CA ASP A 185 24.21 19.15 6.94
C ASP A 185 22.95 18.87 7.77
N GLU A 186 23.10 18.90 9.09
CA GLU A 186 22.01 18.68 10.05
C GLU A 186 20.87 19.69 9.88
N ALA A 187 21.18 20.95 9.54
CA ALA A 187 20.16 21.97 9.35
C ALA A 187 19.35 21.71 8.08
N PHE A 188 20.01 21.31 6.99
CA PHE A 188 19.35 20.87 5.77
C PHE A 188 18.48 19.62 6.02
N TYR A 189 19.03 18.63 6.71
CA TYR A 189 18.30 17.41 7.03
C TYR A 189 17.07 17.69 7.90
N GLU A 190 17.18 18.47 8.98
CA GLU A 190 16.01 18.79 9.81
C GLU A 190 14.92 19.55 9.04
N ALA A 191 15.29 20.33 8.03
CA ALA A 191 14.34 21.01 7.15
C ALA A 191 13.69 20.10 6.08
N HIS A 192 14.33 18.99 5.71
CA HIS A 192 13.94 18.14 4.58
C HIS A 192 13.85 16.65 4.93
N LYS A 193 13.91 16.26 6.20
CA LYS A 193 13.84 14.86 6.61
C LYS A 193 12.52 14.25 6.12
N PRO A 194 12.53 12.98 5.69
CA PRO A 194 11.31 12.35 5.24
C PRO A 194 10.27 12.33 6.36
N ALA A 195 9.03 12.64 6.03
CA ALA A 195 7.91 12.44 6.95
C ALA A 195 7.46 10.99 6.94
N ASP A 196 6.98 10.53 8.09
CA ASP A 196 6.46 9.18 8.27
C ASP A 196 5.11 8.97 7.57
N GLY A 197 4.77 7.70 7.33
CA GLY A 197 3.47 7.27 6.83
C GLY A 197 3.41 6.94 5.34
N LEU A 198 2.21 6.62 4.87
CA LEU A 198 1.93 6.29 3.47
C LEU A 198 2.07 7.55 2.60
N LYS A 199 2.86 7.46 1.54
CA LYS A 199 3.04 8.54 0.55
C LYS A 199 3.35 7.98 -0.84
N LEU A 200 2.93 8.72 -1.87
CA LEU A 200 3.42 8.52 -3.23
C LEU A 200 4.60 9.44 -3.47
N LEU A 201 5.65 8.89 -4.07
CA LEU A 201 6.92 9.60 -4.25
C LEU A 201 7.52 10.05 -2.90
N GLY A 202 8.80 10.43 -2.91
CA GLY A 202 9.53 10.77 -1.69
C GLY A 202 10.33 9.61 -1.12
N TYR A 203 10.96 9.86 0.01
CA TYR A 203 11.96 8.97 0.58
C TYR A 203 11.39 8.13 1.71
N GLY A 204 11.56 6.81 1.64
CA GLY A 204 11.20 5.94 2.75
C GLY A 204 12.12 6.15 3.95
N VAL A 205 11.55 6.12 5.15
CA VAL A 205 12.34 5.95 6.38
C VAL A 205 12.56 4.44 6.54
N ARG A 206 13.79 3.96 6.32
CA ARG A 206 14.17 2.59 6.68
C ARG A 206 14.40 2.54 8.20
N GLY A 207 14.21 1.38 8.83
CA GLY A 207 14.54 1.18 10.24
C GLY A 207 13.43 1.49 11.27
N THR A 208 12.45 2.34 10.95
CA THR A 208 11.22 2.50 11.76
C THR A 208 10.08 1.72 11.12
N VAL A 209 9.84 0.56 11.73
CA VAL A 209 8.76 -0.40 11.50
C VAL A 209 7.50 0.23 10.90
N LEU A 210 6.97 -0.42 9.87
CA LEU A 210 5.67 -0.14 9.24
C LEU A 210 4.54 -0.56 10.21
N TRP A 211 4.52 -0.03 11.45
CA TRP A 211 3.39 -0.16 12.34
C TRP A 211 2.26 0.71 11.79
N VAL A 212 1.54 0.20 10.80
CA VAL A 212 0.11 0.50 10.77
C VAL A 212 -0.45 -0.26 11.96
N SER A 213 -0.37 0.34 13.15
CA SER A 213 -1.05 -0.17 14.33
C SER A 213 -2.54 -0.09 14.04
N VAL A 214 -3.09 -1.17 13.50
CA VAL A 214 -4.53 -1.41 13.48
C VAL A 214 -4.90 -1.67 14.94
N PRO A 215 -5.68 -0.81 15.60
CA PRO A 215 -6.18 -1.15 16.92
C PRO A 215 -7.05 -2.40 16.77
N ARG A 216 -6.55 -3.54 17.27
CA ARG A 216 -7.38 -4.73 17.48
C ARG A 216 -8.54 -4.30 18.35
N VAL A 217 -9.74 -4.21 17.77
CA VAL A 217 -10.97 -4.13 18.55
C VAL A 217 -11.13 -5.50 19.19
N THR A 218 -10.60 -5.66 20.40
CA THR A 218 -10.96 -6.78 21.26
C THR A 218 -12.44 -6.66 21.56
N THR A 219 -13.28 -7.33 20.78
CA THR A 219 -14.66 -7.58 21.14
C THR A 219 -14.63 -8.43 22.40
N GLY A 220 -14.86 -7.77 23.54
CA GLY A 220 -14.98 -8.39 24.84
C GLY A 220 -16.08 -9.43 24.79
N ARG A 221 -15.70 -10.70 24.72
CA ARG A 221 -16.61 -11.82 24.92
C ARG A 221 -17.03 -11.77 26.39
N THR A 222 -18.24 -11.28 26.64
CA THR A 222 -18.94 -11.35 27.90
C THR A 222 -19.08 -12.83 28.30
N SER A 223 -18.16 -13.33 29.12
CA SER A 223 -18.40 -14.56 29.86
C SER A 223 -19.28 -14.23 31.06
N THR A 224 -20.59 -14.35 30.87
CA THR A 224 -21.53 -14.61 31.96
C THR A 224 -21.10 -15.90 32.66
N GLY A 225 -20.69 -15.79 33.92
CA GLY A 225 -20.29 -16.93 34.72
C GLY A 225 -20.04 -16.51 36.16
N GLY A 226 -21.09 -16.10 36.86
CA GLY A 226 -21.02 -15.90 38.30
C GLY A 226 -20.91 -17.23 39.02
N VAL A 227 -20.03 -17.31 40.02
CA VAL A 227 -20.24 -18.02 41.29
C VAL A 227 -19.41 -17.29 42.35
N SER A 228 -20.10 -16.62 43.26
CA SER A 228 -19.61 -16.27 44.60
C SER A 228 -19.49 -17.53 45.45
N TYR A 229 -18.49 -17.65 46.34
CA TYR A 229 -18.69 -17.89 47.78
C TYR A 229 -17.35 -17.85 48.54
N ASN A 230 -17.38 -17.06 49.62
CA ASN A 230 -16.46 -16.87 50.77
C ASN A 230 -15.07 -16.29 50.53
#